data_AF-A0A3E0HZX8-F1
#
_entry.id   AF-A0A3E0HZX8-F1
#
_cell.length_a   1.000
_cell.length_b   1.000
_cell.length_c   1.000
_cell.angle_alpha   90.00
_cell.angle_beta   90.00
_cell.angle_gamma   90.00
#
_symmetry.space_group_name_H-M   'P 1'
#
loop_
_entity.id
_entity.type
_entity.pdbx_description
1 polymer ?
#
loop_
_entity_poly.entity_id
_entity_poly.type
_entity_poly.pdbx_seq_one_letter_code
_entity_poly.pdbx_strand_id
1 'polypeptide(L)'
;MARRRLVVAIALSALAATSCGGQAPPTPATTTTSTVDPVATCVTQLVYWAKDILANAKDTGLDYQEMGLDGDQYEALQKLIDDARKQQSSGALPPDWLQAQAKPACVKLAARPTPTSHGNGWP
;
A
#
# COMPACT_ATOMS: atom_id res chain seq x y z
N MET A 1 4.82 43.55 -11.64
CA MET A 1 5.81 43.11 -12.65
C MET A 1 6.35 41.76 -12.18
N ALA A 2 6.47 40.66 -12.92
CA ALA A 2 6.17 40.27 -14.29
C ALA A 2 5.96 38.73 -14.29
N ARG A 3 5.05 38.22 -15.12
CA ARG A 3 4.82 36.79 -15.33
C ARG A 3 5.95 36.23 -16.20
N ARG A 4 6.53 35.09 -15.84
CA ARG A 4 7.37 34.30 -16.76
C ARG A 4 6.81 32.88 -16.87
N ARG A 5 6.05 32.69 -17.94
CA ARG A 5 5.66 31.37 -18.45
C ARG A 5 6.89 30.80 -19.16
N LEU A 6 7.41 29.67 -18.70
CA LEU A 6 8.41 28.89 -19.43
C LEU A 6 7.68 27.71 -20.06
N VAL A 7 7.43 27.85 -21.36
CA VAL A 7 6.97 26.78 -22.25
C VAL A 7 8.21 25.95 -22.60
N VAL A 8 8.28 24.72 -22.13
CA VAL A 8 9.33 23.77 -22.55
C VAL A 8 8.77 22.93 -23.69
N ALA A 9 9.36 23.12 -24.86
CA ALA A 9 9.00 22.42 -26.10
C ALA A 9 9.37 20.94 -26.00
N ILE A 10 8.39 20.08 -26.29
CA ILE A 10 8.57 18.62 -26.38
C ILE A 10 9.17 18.32 -27.75
N ALA A 11 10.43 17.90 -27.78
CA ALA A 11 11.07 17.37 -28.99
C ALA A 11 10.69 15.88 -29.14
N LEU A 12 9.84 15.59 -30.12
CA LEU A 12 9.51 14.23 -30.56
C LEU A 12 10.64 13.70 -31.45
N SER A 13 11.52 12.88 -30.89
CA SER A 13 12.54 12.16 -31.64
C SER A 13 12.00 10.78 -32.04
N ALA A 14 11.54 10.68 -33.29
CA ALA A 14 11.23 9.41 -33.94
C ALA A 14 12.55 8.67 -34.24
N LEU A 15 12.73 7.47 -33.66
CA LEU A 15 13.83 6.57 -34.05
C LEU A 15 13.27 5.31 -34.72
N ALA A 16 13.93 4.97 -35.82
CA ALA A 16 13.49 4.10 -36.89
C ALA A 16 13.40 2.61 -36.52
N ALA A 17 12.49 1.93 -37.22
CA ALA A 17 12.39 0.49 -37.27
C ALA A 17 13.65 -0.12 -37.92
N THR A 18 14.32 -1.01 -37.20
CA THR A 18 15.33 -1.93 -37.73
C THR A 18 14.86 -3.37 -37.56
N SER A 19 15.11 -4.14 -38.61
CA SER A 19 14.58 -5.42 -39.04
C SER A 19 14.92 -6.65 -38.18
N CYS A 20 14.01 -7.64 -38.26
CA CYS A 20 14.12 -9.03 -37.81
C CYS A 20 15.50 -9.66 -38.04
N GLY A 21 16.16 -10.05 -36.94
CA GLY A 21 17.08 -11.18 -36.90
C GLY A 21 16.36 -12.34 -36.21
N GLY A 22 16.22 -13.47 -36.91
CA GLY A 22 15.57 -14.68 -36.39
C GLY A 22 16.36 -15.27 -35.23
N GLN A 23 15.81 -15.14 -34.01
CA GLN A 23 16.21 -15.91 -32.84
C GLN A 23 15.01 -16.78 -32.48
N ALA A 24 15.20 -18.10 -32.35
CA ALA A 24 14.15 -18.98 -31.83
C ALA A 24 13.63 -18.40 -30.50
N PRO A 25 12.30 -18.33 -30.29
CA PRO A 25 11.77 -17.75 -29.07
C PRO A 25 12.33 -18.53 -27.89
N PRO A 26 12.98 -17.87 -26.90
CA PRO A 26 13.33 -18.55 -25.67
C PRO A 26 12.04 -19.11 -25.09
N THR A 27 12.04 -20.41 -24.77
CA THR A 27 10.95 -21.02 -24.02
C THR A 27 10.73 -20.18 -22.77
N PRO A 28 9.52 -19.65 -22.53
CA PRO A 28 9.28 -18.86 -21.33
C PRO A 28 9.60 -19.74 -20.13
N ALA A 29 10.67 -19.41 -19.42
CA ALA A 29 10.93 -20.01 -18.13
C ALA A 29 9.72 -19.69 -17.26
N THR A 30 9.10 -20.71 -16.68
CA THR A 30 8.02 -20.53 -15.72
C THR A 30 8.61 -19.82 -14.50
N THR A 31 8.57 -18.48 -14.50
CA THR A 31 8.76 -17.70 -13.28
C THR A 31 7.64 -18.08 -12.35
N THR A 32 7.95 -18.82 -11.29
CA THR A 32 7.07 -18.96 -10.14
C THR A 32 6.77 -17.56 -9.63
N THR A 33 5.58 -17.07 -9.97
CA THR A 33 5.07 -15.83 -9.40
C THR A 33 4.86 -16.12 -7.92
N SER A 34 5.68 -15.52 -7.06
CA SER A 34 5.52 -15.66 -5.63
C SER A 34 4.17 -15.02 -5.28
N THR A 35 3.18 -15.83 -4.89
CA THR A 35 1.89 -15.32 -4.45
C THR A 35 2.11 -14.48 -3.19
N VAL A 36 1.80 -13.18 -3.28
CA VAL A 36 1.83 -12.29 -2.11
C VAL A 36 0.69 -12.71 -1.18
N ASP A 37 1.00 -12.98 0.09
CA ASP A 37 0.00 -13.25 1.11
C ASP A 37 -0.68 -11.94 1.54
N PRO A 38 -1.96 -11.71 1.18
CA PRO A 38 -2.64 -10.45 1.48
C PRO A 38 -2.80 -10.20 2.98
N VAL A 39 -2.91 -11.26 3.79
CA VAL A 39 -2.98 -11.12 5.25
C VAL A 39 -1.66 -10.63 5.80
N ALA A 40 -0.54 -11.22 5.35
CA ALA A 40 0.79 -10.81 5.77
C ALA A 40 1.12 -9.37 5.34
N THR A 41 0.72 -8.96 4.14
CA THR A 41 0.88 -7.58 3.66
C THR A 41 0.10 -6.60 4.52
N CYS A 42 -1.19 -6.87 4.79
CA CYS A 42 -2.01 -6.03 5.65
C CYS A 42 -1.41 -5.92 7.06
N VAL A 43 -1.02 -7.04 7.68
CA VAL A 43 -0.44 -7.05 9.03
C VAL A 43 0.85 -6.23 9.08
N THR A 44 1.72 -6.38 8.08
CA THR A 44 2.96 -5.61 7.98
C THR A 44 2.68 -4.10 7.94
N GLN A 45 1.73 -3.67 7.11
CA GLN A 45 1.37 -2.25 7.00
C GLN A 45 0.77 -1.69 8.30
N LEU A 46 -0.19 -2.39 8.91
CA LEU A 46 -0.81 -1.92 10.16
C LEU A 46 0.21 -1.85 11.29
N VAL A 47 1.10 -2.86 11.41
CA VAL A 47 2.11 -2.88 12.47
C VAL A 47 3.17 -1.79 12.25
N TYR A 48 3.58 -1.54 11.01
CA TYR A 48 4.52 -0.47 10.69
C TYR A 48 3.98 0.90 11.14
N TRP A 49 2.79 1.25 10.67
CA TRP A 49 2.18 2.54 10.99
C TRP A 49 1.82 2.67 12.48
N ALA A 50 1.35 1.59 13.11
CA ALA A 50 1.08 1.62 14.54
C ALA A 50 2.37 1.87 15.34
N LYS A 51 3.48 1.22 14.99
CA LYS A 51 4.79 1.48 15.65
C LYS A 51 5.24 2.91 15.45
N ASP A 52 5.16 3.43 14.23
CA ASP A 52 5.56 4.80 13.93
C ASP A 52 4.72 5.82 14.73
N ILE A 53 3.39 5.70 14.70
CA ILE A 53 2.48 6.62 15.40
C ILE A 53 2.59 6.49 16.93
N LEU A 54 2.81 5.29 17.45
CA LEU A 54 3.00 5.11 18.91
C LEU A 54 4.36 5.63 19.38
N ALA A 55 5.38 5.63 18.52
CA ALA A 55 6.70 6.18 18.84
C ALA A 55 6.74 7.71 18.67
N ASN A 56 6.02 8.25 17.69
CA ASN A 56 5.99 9.67 17.35
C ASN A 56 4.77 10.35 17.97
N ALA A 57 4.95 11.16 19.01
CA ALA A 57 3.86 11.89 19.65
C ALA A 57 3.22 12.99 18.77
N LYS A 58 3.86 13.35 17.65
CA LYS A 58 3.34 14.30 16.66
C LYS A 58 2.77 13.53 15.49
N ASP A 59 1.54 13.91 15.11
CA ASP A 59 0.93 13.51 13.86
C ASP A 59 1.83 13.91 12.67
N THR A 60 2.12 12.95 11.79
CA THR A 60 2.91 13.17 10.56
C THR A 60 2.12 13.95 9.52
N GLY A 61 0.80 14.11 9.70
CA GLY A 61 -0.09 14.80 8.78
C GLY A 61 -0.38 14.03 7.50
N LEU A 62 0.03 12.75 7.45
CA LEU A 62 -0.21 11.87 6.31
C LEU A 62 -1.66 11.40 6.31
N ASP A 63 -2.32 11.49 5.16
CA ASP A 63 -3.62 10.85 4.98
C ASP A 63 -3.49 9.33 4.72
N TYR A 64 -4.61 8.62 4.79
CA TYR A 64 -4.60 7.16 4.65
C TYR A 64 -4.10 6.68 3.28
N GLN A 65 -4.26 7.49 2.22
CA GLN A 65 -3.77 7.13 0.88
C GLN A 65 -2.27 7.32 0.77
N GLU A 66 -1.73 8.40 1.36
CA GLU A 66 -0.29 8.62 1.48
C GLU A 66 0.39 7.53 2.32
N MET A 67 -0.33 6.96 3.28
CA MET A 67 0.10 5.79 4.05
C MET A 67 0.04 4.47 3.26
N GLY A 68 -0.54 4.49 2.06
CA GLY A 68 -0.78 3.30 1.23
C GLY A 68 -1.86 2.37 1.80
N LEU A 69 -2.80 2.90 2.56
CA LEU A 69 -3.92 2.17 3.16
C LEU A 69 -5.20 2.46 2.37
N ASP A 70 -6.12 1.50 2.37
CA ASP A 70 -7.52 1.80 2.07
C ASP A 70 -8.25 2.29 3.34
N GLY A 71 -9.50 2.74 3.20
CA GLY A 71 -10.28 3.27 4.32
C GLY A 71 -10.48 2.26 5.44
N ASP A 72 -10.75 1.00 5.12
CA ASP A 72 -11.00 -0.03 6.14
C ASP A 72 -9.72 -0.46 6.85
N GLN A 73 -8.59 -0.51 6.13
CA GLN A 73 -7.27 -0.71 6.71
C GLN A 73 -6.93 0.43 7.67
N TYR A 74 -7.26 1.68 7.31
CA TYR A 74 -7.05 2.82 8.17
C TYR A 74 -7.93 2.80 9.43
N GLU A 75 -9.19 2.39 9.32
CA GLU A 75 -10.05 2.14 10.48
C GLU A 75 -9.48 1.05 11.40
N ALA A 76 -8.98 -0.04 10.81
CA ALA A 76 -8.31 -1.11 11.55
C ALA A 76 -7.04 -0.61 12.26
N LEU A 77 -6.26 0.26 11.60
CA LEU A 77 -5.08 0.89 12.19
C LEU A 77 -5.44 1.77 13.39
N GLN A 78 -6.44 2.65 13.24
CA GLN A 78 -6.88 3.53 14.33
C GLN A 78 -7.31 2.72 15.55
N LYS A 79 -8.11 1.67 15.34
CA LYS A 79 -8.51 0.77 16.43
C LYS A 79 -7.31 0.08 17.09
N LEU A 80 -6.34 -0.39 16.29
CA LEU A 80 -5.14 -1.04 16.80
C LEU A 80 -4.32 -0.09 17.70
N ILE A 81 -4.17 1.17 17.30
CA ILE A 81 -3.47 2.21 18.06
C ILE A 81 -4.21 2.49 19.38
N ASP A 82 -5.54 2.62 19.35
CA ASP A 82 -6.33 2.85 20.55
C ASP A 82 -6.23 1.70 21.56
N ASP A 83 -6.32 0.45 21.08
CA ASP A 83 -6.14 -0.72 21.92
C ASP A 83 -4.71 -0.79 22.48
N ALA A 84 -3.70 -0.45 21.68
CA ALA A 84 -2.30 -0.40 22.10
C ALA A 84 -2.06 0.64 23.20
N ARG A 85 -2.61 1.85 23.05
CA ARG A 85 -2.51 2.91 24.07
C ARG A 85 -3.17 2.50 25.38
N LYS A 86 -4.34 1.84 25.32
CA LYS A 86 -5.00 1.27 26.51
C LYS A 86 -4.11 0.23 27.19
N GLN A 87 -3.54 -0.71 26.43
CA GLN A 87 -2.65 -1.72 26.98
C GLN A 87 -1.37 -1.09 27.58
N GLN A 88 -0.81 -0.06 26.93
CA GLN A 88 0.37 0.68 27.41
C GLN A 88 0.13 1.37 28.75
N SER A 89 -1.10 1.80 29.05
CA SER A 89 -1.46 2.35 30.35
C SER A 89 -1.30 1.36 31.51
N SER A 90 -1.27 0.05 31.21
CA SER A 90 -1.09 -1.04 32.18
C SER A 90 0.34 -1.60 32.18
N GLY A 91 1.23 -1.11 31.31
CA GLY A 91 2.61 -1.58 31.19
C GLY A 91 3.07 -1.71 29.73
N ALA A 92 4.33 -2.07 29.51
CA ALA A 92 4.88 -2.21 28.16
C ALA A 92 4.13 -3.28 27.34
N LEU A 93 3.96 -3.04 26.03
CA LEU A 93 3.40 -4.02 25.11
C LEU A 93 4.37 -5.20 24.96
N PRO A 94 3.87 -6.46 24.96
CA PRO A 94 4.66 -7.59 24.49
C PRO A 94 5.14 -7.36 23.04
N PRO A 95 6.34 -7.86 22.65
CA PRO A 95 6.93 -7.60 21.33
C PRO A 95 6.02 -7.92 20.14
N ASP A 96 5.26 -9.01 20.24
CA ASP A 96 4.39 -9.50 19.17
C ASP A 96 2.93 -9.02 19.30
N TRP A 97 2.63 -8.18 20.29
CA TRP A 97 1.25 -7.80 20.62
C TRP A 97 0.55 -7.12 19.44
N LEU A 98 1.21 -6.17 18.77
CA LEU A 98 0.63 -5.47 17.60
C LEU A 98 0.35 -6.44 16.46
N GLN A 99 1.26 -7.40 16.21
CA GLN A 99 1.09 -8.39 15.16
C GLN A 99 -0.07 -9.34 15.47
N ALA A 100 -0.16 -9.81 16.70
CA ALA A 100 -1.23 -10.67 17.16
C ALA A 100 -2.60 -9.97 17.08
N GLN A 101 -2.66 -8.69 17.45
CA GLN A 101 -3.89 -7.91 17.47
C GLN A 101 -4.35 -7.46 16.07
N ALA A 102 -3.42 -7.18 15.14
CA ALA A 102 -3.74 -6.80 13.76
C ALA A 102 -4.30 -7.97 12.94
N LYS A 103 -3.80 -9.20 13.19
CA LYS A 103 -4.08 -10.37 12.35
C LYS A 103 -5.57 -10.68 12.17
N PRO A 104 -6.44 -10.71 13.20
CA PRO A 104 -7.86 -10.99 13.02
C PRO A 104 -8.58 -9.98 12.13
N ALA A 105 -8.21 -8.69 12.21
CA ALA A 105 -8.76 -7.68 11.31
C ALA A 105 -8.30 -7.96 9.87
N CYS A 106 -7.00 -8.12 9.65
CA CYS A 106 -6.45 -8.39 8.32
C CYS A 106 -6.99 -9.67 7.67
N VAL A 107 -7.26 -10.73 8.42
CA VAL A 107 -7.93 -11.94 7.90
C VAL A 107 -9.32 -11.61 7.36
N LYS A 108 -10.09 -10.79 8.07
CA LYS A 108 -11.41 -10.34 7.60
C LYS A 108 -11.28 -9.45 6.37
N LEU A 109 -10.34 -8.50 6.36
CA LEU A 109 -10.13 -7.58 5.25
C LEU A 109 -9.75 -8.34 3.97
N ALA A 110 -8.84 -9.32 4.07
CA ALA A 110 -8.37 -10.14 2.95
C ALA A 110 -9.43 -11.10 2.40
N ALA A 111 -10.41 -11.51 3.22
CA ALA A 111 -11.50 -12.38 2.79
C ALA A 111 -12.61 -11.64 2.03
N ARG A 112 -12.56 -10.30 1.95
CA ARG A 112 -13.60 -9.54 1.28
C ARG A 112 -13.51 -9.72 -0.24
N PRO A 113 -14.64 -9.93 -0.91
CA PRO A 113 -14.65 -9.95 -2.36
C PRO A 113 -14.22 -8.57 -2.89
N THR A 114 -13.32 -8.57 -3.87
CA THR A 114 -13.00 -7.35 -4.62
C THR A 114 -14.29 -6.86 -5.26
N PRO A 115 -14.70 -5.59 -5.04
CA PRO A 115 -15.85 -5.04 -5.72
C PRO A 115 -15.66 -5.21 -7.23
N THR A 116 -16.56 -5.97 -7.87
CA THR A 116 -16.61 -5.99 -9.33
C THR A 116 -17.06 -4.60 -9.76
N SER A 117 -16.17 -3.87 -10.43
CA SER A 117 -16.54 -2.59 -11.05
C SER A 117 -17.59 -2.86 -12.12
N HIS A 118 -18.87 -2.71 -11.77
CA HIS A 118 -19.95 -2.67 -12.75
C HIS A 118 -19.95 -1.24 -13.31
N GLY A 119 -19.15 -1.06 -14.35
CA GLY A 119 -18.97 0.21 -15.04
C GLY A 119 -20.25 0.66 -15.73
N ASN A 120 -21.04 1.47 -15.03
CA ASN A 120 -21.93 2.42 -15.67
C ASN A 120 -21.22 3.76 -15.48
N GLY A 121 -20.43 4.15 -16.49
CA GLY A 121 -19.63 5.37 -16.45
C GLY A 121 -20.47 6.62 -16.12
N TRP A 122 -19.79 7.63 -15.57
CA TRP A 122 -20.36 8.98 -15.42
C TRP A 122 -20.92 9.47 -16.77
N PRO A 123 -22.11 10.12 -16.78
CA PRO A 123 -22.74 10.61 -18.01
C PRO A 123 -21.90 11.64 -18.77
#